data_AF-A0A6M3J0Y7-F1
#
_entry.id   AF-A0A6M3J0Y7-F1
#
_cell.length_a   1.000
_cell.length_b   1.000
_cell.length_c   1.000
_cell.angle_alpha   90.00
_cell.angle_beta   90.00
_cell.angle_gamma   90.00
#
_symmetry.space_group_name_H-M   'P 1'
#
loop_
_entity.id
_entity.type
_entity.pdbx_description
1 polymer ?
#
loop_
_entity_poly.entity_id
_entity_poly.type
_entity_poly.pdbx_seq_one_letter_code
_entity_poly.pdbx_strand_id
1 'polypeptide(L)'
;MTFDLEKIKKDIQKAENLQPVSLNKTSTALQPRRMSKGPRTNFGKGTVFLCDTSGSMYGEKLYALKEAVHEFVEQDIKTYEFNSQVNLLTSVSQLFAVVARGTTKMLAALKTCYQDEPNNIIMITDGQPDENKQDILDLAAEKQIPIQCIMLPSSDVDRKFLEDLCNASGGGIFTDLTDIKLLGQTIAGLIEYKEEKKQAIQL
;
A
#
# COMPACT_ATOMS: atom_id res chain seq x y z
N MET A 1 -48.10 -33.29 -11.13
CA MET A 1 -47.23 -33.43 -9.94
C MET A 1 -47.78 -32.50 -8.89
N THR A 2 -48.47 -33.03 -7.89
CA THR A 2 -49.07 -32.25 -6.80
C THR A 2 -48.02 -32.04 -5.71
N PHE A 3 -47.69 -30.77 -5.42
CA PHE A 3 -46.77 -30.42 -4.35
C PHE A 3 -47.44 -30.65 -3.00
N ASP A 4 -46.83 -31.50 -2.18
CA ASP A 4 -47.32 -31.86 -0.85
C ASP A 4 -46.97 -30.75 0.15
N LEU A 5 -47.93 -29.82 0.31
CA LEU A 5 -47.81 -28.66 1.19
C LEU A 5 -47.75 -29.05 2.68
N GLU A 6 -48.22 -30.24 3.06
CA GLU A 6 -48.12 -30.75 4.44
C GLU A 6 -46.66 -31.09 4.79
N LYS A 7 -45.89 -31.61 3.82
CA LYS A 7 -44.47 -31.91 3.99
C LYS A 7 -43.65 -30.63 4.19
N ILE A 8 -43.92 -29.59 3.40
CA ILE A 8 -43.22 -28.30 3.49
C ILE A 8 -43.48 -27.62 4.85
N LYS A 9 -44.72 -27.67 5.35
CA LYS A 9 -45.05 -27.11 6.68
C LYS A 9 -44.32 -27.84 7.81
N LYS A 10 -44.21 -29.17 7.74
CA LYS A 10 -43.45 -29.95 8.72
C LYS A 10 -41.96 -29.62 8.71
N ASP A 11 -41.37 -29.39 7.54
CA ASP A 11 -39.95 -29.07 7.43
C ASP A 11 -39.64 -27.66 7.95
N ILE A 12 -40.54 -26.67 7.75
CA ILE A 12 -40.39 -25.31 8.30
C ILE A 12 -40.52 -25.34 9.84
N GLN A 13 -41.50 -26.06 10.38
CA GLN A 13 -41.71 -26.12 11.83
C GLN A 13 -40.60 -26.88 12.57
N LYS A 14 -39.84 -27.73 11.87
CA LYS A 14 -38.64 -28.39 12.38
C LYS A 14 -37.42 -27.46 12.41
N ALA A 15 -37.38 -26.45 11.53
CA ALA A 15 -36.31 -25.45 11.50
C ALA A 15 -36.45 -24.40 12.62
N GLU A 16 -37.69 -24.07 13.01
CA GLU A 16 -37.95 -23.06 14.07
C GLU A 16 -37.69 -23.56 15.50
N ASN A 17 -37.60 -24.88 15.71
CA ASN A 17 -37.29 -25.47 17.02
C ASN A 17 -35.79 -25.71 17.26
N LEU A 18 -34.92 -25.26 16.34
CA LEU A 18 -33.47 -25.26 16.57
C LEU A 18 -33.13 -24.05 17.43
N GLN A 19 -32.88 -24.31 18.72
CA GLN A 19 -32.38 -23.29 19.64
C GLN A 19 -31.09 -22.65 19.10
N PRO A 20 -30.92 -21.32 19.24
CA PRO A 20 -29.70 -20.67 18.81
C PRO A 20 -28.53 -21.24 19.61
N VAL A 21 -27.60 -21.88 18.91
CA VAL A 21 -26.32 -22.30 19.47
C VAL A 21 -25.65 -21.03 19.99
N SER A 22 -25.53 -20.94 21.31
CA SER A 22 -24.81 -19.86 21.97
C SER A 22 -23.34 -19.96 21.53
N LEU A 23 -22.96 -19.09 20.59
CA LEU A 23 -21.58 -18.93 20.15
C LEU A 23 -20.78 -18.43 21.36
N ASN A 24 -20.09 -19.36 22.02
CA ASN A 24 -19.11 -19.07 23.05
C ASN A 24 -18.11 -18.05 22.48
N LYS A 25 -18.18 -16.83 23.01
CA LYS A 25 -17.26 -15.73 22.75
C LYS A 25 -15.86 -16.14 23.19
N THR A 26 -15.11 -16.75 22.30
CA THR A 26 -13.63 -16.68 22.27
C THR A 26 -13.21 -16.07 20.95
N SER A 27 -13.82 -14.92 20.64
CA SER A 27 -13.25 -13.97 19.69
C SER A 27 -12.29 -13.10 20.48
N THR A 28 -11.04 -13.55 20.60
CA THR A 28 -9.92 -12.62 20.63
C THR A 28 -9.86 -12.00 19.25
N ALA A 29 -10.74 -11.02 19.01
CA ALA A 29 -10.53 -10.04 17.99
C ALA A 29 -9.13 -9.47 18.24
N LEU A 30 -8.20 -9.76 17.33
CA LEU A 30 -6.96 -9.01 17.20
C LEU A 30 -7.40 -7.57 16.93
N GLN A 31 -7.57 -6.80 18.01
CA GLN A 31 -7.72 -5.36 17.91
C GLN A 31 -6.51 -4.87 17.11
N PRO A 32 -6.69 -4.03 16.08
CA PRO A 32 -5.56 -3.37 15.48
C PRO A 32 -4.81 -2.69 16.63
N ARG A 33 -3.57 -3.11 16.85
CA ARG A 33 -2.70 -2.46 17.84
C ARG A 33 -2.69 -1.00 17.44
N ARG A 34 -3.37 -0.15 18.21
CA ARG A 34 -3.07 1.29 18.22
C ARG A 34 -1.59 1.36 18.50
N MET A 35 -0.80 1.68 17.48
CA MET A 35 0.60 2.02 17.70
C MET A 35 0.57 3.17 18.69
N SER A 36 1.08 2.89 19.89
CA SER A 36 1.18 3.88 20.95
C SER A 36 1.84 5.12 20.37
N LYS A 37 1.24 6.29 20.64
CA LYS A 37 1.84 7.61 20.40
C LYS A 37 3.14 7.71 21.21
N GLY A 38 4.18 7.06 20.72
CA GLY A 38 5.54 7.19 21.22
C GLY A 38 6.02 8.61 20.97
N PRO A 39 7.11 9.02 21.65
CA PRO A 39 7.74 10.30 21.37
C PRO A 39 7.98 10.41 19.85
N ARG A 40 7.67 11.58 19.27
CA ARG A 40 7.89 11.92 17.86
C ARG A 40 9.37 11.75 17.51
N THR A 41 9.79 10.52 17.26
CA THR A 41 11.11 10.21 16.71
C THR A 41 11.15 10.71 15.28
N ASN A 42 12.33 10.96 14.73
CA ASN A 42 12.56 11.51 13.38
C ASN A 42 12.13 10.53 12.25
N PHE A 43 10.93 9.97 12.32
CA PHE A 43 10.39 8.99 11.38
C PHE A 43 10.48 9.51 9.95
N GLY A 44 11.21 8.79 9.11
CA GLY A 44 11.18 9.02 7.67
C GLY A 44 11.78 10.33 7.18
N LYS A 45 12.70 10.99 7.90
CA LYS A 45 13.32 12.23 7.39
C LYS A 45 13.97 12.02 6.02
N GLY A 46 13.46 12.71 5.00
CA GLY A 46 13.87 12.58 3.60
C GLY A 46 13.29 11.36 2.88
N THR A 47 12.29 10.68 3.45
CA THR A 47 11.50 9.67 2.75
C THR A 47 10.39 10.35 1.96
N VAL A 48 10.16 9.89 0.74
CA VAL A 48 9.00 10.27 -0.07
C VAL A 48 8.17 9.03 -0.37
N PHE A 49 6.85 9.17 -0.26
CA PHE A 49 5.90 8.17 -0.75
C PHE A 49 5.49 8.48 -2.19
N LEU A 50 5.52 7.46 -3.05
CA LEU A 50 4.94 7.48 -4.39
C LEU A 50 3.79 6.46 -4.42
N CYS A 51 2.56 6.96 -4.47
CA CYS A 51 1.35 6.16 -4.38
C CYS A 51 0.66 6.06 -5.74
N ASP A 52 0.56 4.85 -6.29
CA ASP A 52 -0.18 4.61 -7.52
C ASP A 52 -1.68 4.83 -7.27
N THR A 53 -2.31 5.59 -8.16
CA THR A 53 -3.76 5.86 -8.16
C THR A 53 -4.37 5.62 -9.54
N SER A 54 -3.75 4.77 -10.34
CA SER A 54 -4.23 4.32 -11.65
C SER A 54 -5.57 3.56 -11.54
N GLY A 55 -6.23 3.30 -12.68
CA GLY A 55 -7.56 2.68 -12.69
C GLY A 55 -7.64 1.32 -11.99
N SER A 56 -6.56 0.52 -12.02
CA SER A 56 -6.48 -0.79 -11.37
C SER A 56 -6.58 -0.73 -9.85
N MET A 57 -6.23 0.42 -9.25
CA MET A 57 -6.26 0.65 -7.81
C MET A 57 -7.68 0.77 -7.23
N TYR A 58 -8.72 0.78 -8.06
CA TYR A 58 -10.11 0.97 -7.61
C TYR A 58 -10.54 -0.02 -6.50
N GLY A 59 -11.35 0.46 -5.56
CA GLY A 59 -11.92 -0.36 -4.49
C GLY A 59 -10.96 -0.56 -3.31
N GLU A 60 -10.77 -1.82 -2.92
CA GLU A 60 -10.06 -2.19 -1.68
C GLU A 60 -8.59 -1.75 -1.67
N LYS A 61 -7.90 -1.80 -2.82
CA LYS A 61 -6.48 -1.41 -2.93
C LYS A 61 -6.27 0.06 -2.61
N LEU A 62 -7.02 0.95 -3.25
CA LEU A 62 -6.94 2.39 -2.96
C LEU A 62 -7.38 2.71 -1.53
N TYR A 63 -8.41 2.03 -1.01
CA TYR A 63 -8.84 2.23 0.36
C TYR A 63 -7.72 1.85 1.35
N ALA A 64 -7.13 0.67 1.19
CA ALA A 64 -6.03 0.21 2.03
C ALA A 64 -4.79 1.10 1.90
N LEU A 65 -4.47 1.59 0.70
CA LEU A 65 -3.42 2.58 0.49
C LEU A 65 -3.66 3.83 1.33
N LYS A 66 -4.85 4.43 1.24
CA LYS A 66 -5.20 5.64 2.01
C LYS A 66 -5.09 5.42 3.52
N GLU A 67 -5.66 4.32 4.01
CA GLU A 67 -5.57 3.95 5.43
C GLU A 67 -4.12 3.71 5.86
N ALA A 68 -3.28 3.13 5.01
CA ALA A 68 -1.89 2.86 5.36
C ALA A 68 -1.01 4.12 5.35
N VAL A 69 -1.30 5.11 4.49
CA VAL A 69 -0.43 6.29 4.31
C VAL A 69 -0.88 7.54 5.04
N HIS A 70 -2.13 7.61 5.55
CA HIS A 70 -2.67 8.85 6.13
C HIS A 70 -1.86 9.37 7.33
N GLU A 71 -1.36 8.49 8.20
CA GLU A 71 -0.56 8.89 9.37
C GLU A 71 0.76 9.56 8.97
N PHE A 72 1.30 9.23 7.78
CA PHE A 72 2.54 9.83 7.28
C PHE A 72 2.29 11.18 6.61
N VAL A 73 1.15 11.33 5.94
CA VAL A 73 0.70 12.64 5.43
C VAL A 73 0.45 13.61 6.60
N GLU A 74 -0.14 13.13 7.71
CA GLU A 74 -0.33 13.93 8.93
C GLU A 74 0.99 14.35 9.59
N GLN A 75 2.06 13.59 9.35
CA GLN A 75 3.42 13.85 9.85
C GLN A 75 4.28 14.66 8.87
N ASP A 76 3.68 15.27 7.84
CA ASP A 76 4.37 16.06 6.81
C ASP A 76 5.45 15.27 6.02
N ILE A 77 5.30 13.95 5.92
CA ILE A 77 6.11 13.16 4.98
C ILE A 77 5.57 13.41 3.57
N LYS A 78 6.44 13.90 2.69
CA LYS A 78 6.10 14.18 1.28
C LYS A 78 5.51 12.92 0.64
N THR A 79 4.28 13.05 0.17
CA THR A 79 3.51 11.95 -0.40
C THR A 79 2.93 12.40 -1.72
N TYR A 80 3.27 11.72 -2.80
CA TYR A 80 2.73 11.97 -4.12
C TYR A 80 1.73 10.89 -4.47
N GLU A 81 0.59 11.27 -5.06
CA GLU A 81 -0.16 10.34 -5.90
C GLU A 81 0.36 10.40 -7.34
N PHE A 82 0.28 9.28 -8.04
CA PHE A 82 0.52 9.26 -9.48
C PHE A 82 -0.45 8.35 -10.22
N ASN A 83 -0.91 8.84 -11.37
CA ASN A 83 -1.68 8.11 -12.36
C ASN A 83 -1.26 8.59 -13.75
N SER A 84 -2.16 9.17 -14.55
CA SER A 84 -1.81 9.97 -15.73
C SER A 84 -1.17 11.33 -15.37
N GLN A 85 -1.31 11.77 -14.11
CA GLN A 85 -0.71 12.97 -13.55
C GLN A 85 0.00 12.65 -12.23
N VAL A 86 0.84 13.56 -11.74
CA VAL A 86 1.55 13.44 -10.46
C VAL A 86 1.17 14.63 -9.60
N ASN A 87 0.62 14.39 -8.40
CA ASN A 87 0.19 15.45 -7.50
C ASN A 87 0.78 15.24 -6.10
N LEU A 88 1.32 16.31 -5.51
CA LEU A 88 1.72 16.31 -4.10
C LEU A 88 0.47 16.38 -3.22
N LEU A 89 0.36 15.47 -2.26
CA LEU A 89 -0.69 15.47 -1.25
C LEU A 89 -0.20 16.25 -0.03
N THR A 90 -0.82 17.40 0.22
CA THR A 90 -0.46 18.31 1.32
C THR A 90 -1.37 18.19 2.54
N SER A 91 -2.37 17.30 2.49
CA SER A 91 -3.27 17.05 3.61
C SER A 91 -3.95 15.69 3.53
N VAL A 92 -4.36 15.18 4.68
CA VAL A 92 -5.17 13.95 4.79
C VAL A 92 -6.48 14.09 4.00
N SER A 93 -7.09 15.27 3.99
CA SER A 93 -8.30 15.54 3.19
C SER A 93 -8.07 15.34 1.69
N GLN A 94 -6.93 15.78 1.16
CA GLN A 94 -6.58 15.53 -0.24
C GLN A 94 -6.36 14.05 -0.51
N LEU A 95 -5.64 13.34 0.38
CA LEU A 95 -5.44 11.89 0.28
C LEU A 95 -6.77 11.14 0.18
N PHE A 96 -7.74 11.45 1.05
CA PHE A 96 -9.03 10.76 1.00
C PHE A 96 -9.89 11.16 -0.20
N ALA A 97 -9.66 12.34 -0.80
CA ALA A 97 -10.31 12.79 -2.03
C ALA A 97 -9.75 12.15 -3.31
N VAL A 98 -8.59 11.49 -3.25
CA VAL A 98 -8.00 10.75 -4.38
C VAL A 98 -8.99 9.72 -4.94
N VAL A 99 -9.05 9.58 -6.26
CA VAL A 99 -9.86 8.58 -6.95
C VAL A 99 -8.97 7.80 -7.92
N ALA A 100 -9.13 6.47 -7.93
CA ALA A 100 -8.45 5.59 -8.88
C ALA A 100 -8.90 5.90 -10.31
N ARG A 101 -7.98 6.32 -11.18
CA ARG A 101 -8.28 6.67 -12.57
C ARG A 101 -7.02 6.71 -13.43
N GLY A 102 -7.22 6.67 -14.75
CA GLY A 102 -6.14 6.90 -15.70
C GLY A 102 -5.12 5.77 -15.72
N THR A 103 -3.92 6.12 -16.13
CA THR A 103 -2.83 5.21 -16.48
C THR A 103 -1.72 5.24 -15.42
N THR A 104 -0.58 4.60 -15.64
CA THR A 104 0.49 4.47 -14.65
C THR A 104 1.77 5.18 -15.12
N LYS A 105 1.86 6.50 -14.90
CA LYS A 105 3.01 7.34 -15.32
C LYS A 105 4.16 7.34 -14.32
N MET A 106 4.80 6.18 -14.18
CA MET A 106 5.85 5.96 -13.18
C MET A 106 7.11 6.80 -13.45
N LEU A 107 7.49 6.98 -14.72
CA LEU A 107 8.67 7.78 -15.08
C LEU A 107 8.48 9.25 -14.69
N ALA A 108 7.28 9.80 -14.95
CA ALA A 108 6.94 11.15 -14.54
C ALA A 108 6.94 11.29 -13.02
N ALA A 109 6.36 10.32 -12.29
CA ALA A 109 6.31 10.31 -10.83
C ALA A 109 7.71 10.35 -10.20
N LEU A 110 8.63 9.52 -10.69
CA LEU A 110 10.02 9.49 -10.23
C LEU A 110 10.73 10.81 -10.51
N LYS A 111 10.59 11.37 -11.73
CA LYS A 111 11.20 12.67 -12.07
C LYS A 111 10.73 13.78 -11.15
N THR A 112 9.42 13.85 -10.85
CA THR A 112 8.86 14.83 -9.91
C THR A 112 9.41 14.62 -8.51
N CYS A 113 9.38 13.37 -8.01
CA CYS A 113 9.88 13.03 -6.68
C CYS A 113 11.37 13.38 -6.49
N TYR A 114 12.21 13.19 -7.51
CA TYR A 114 13.64 13.48 -7.40
C TYR A 114 13.97 14.96 -7.28
N GLN A 115 13.08 15.87 -7.69
CA GLN A 115 13.27 17.32 -7.49
C GLN A 115 13.32 17.70 -6.00
N ASP A 116 12.77 16.86 -5.13
CA ASP A 116 12.79 17.05 -3.68
C ASP A 116 14.05 16.53 -3.00
N GLU A 117 15.00 15.97 -3.77
CA GLU A 117 16.24 15.35 -3.27
C GLU A 117 15.98 14.35 -2.11
N PRO A 118 15.11 13.35 -2.29
CA PRO A 118 14.81 12.38 -1.25
C PRO A 118 16.02 11.50 -0.93
N ASN A 119 16.12 11.09 0.33
CA ASN A 119 17.06 10.06 0.77
C ASN A 119 16.55 8.64 0.48
N ASN A 120 15.24 8.47 0.30
CA ASN A 120 14.58 7.21 0.01
C ASN A 120 13.20 7.45 -0.59
N ILE A 121 12.78 6.54 -1.46
CA ILE A 121 11.43 6.51 -2.01
C ILE A 121 10.76 5.21 -1.55
N ILE A 122 9.50 5.27 -1.13
CA ILE A 122 8.64 4.10 -0.97
C ILE A 122 7.55 4.20 -2.01
N MET A 123 7.62 3.35 -3.02
CA MET A 123 6.64 3.27 -4.10
C MET A 123 5.65 2.13 -3.82
N ILE A 124 4.37 2.43 -3.89
CA ILE A 124 3.28 1.47 -3.71
C ILE A 124 2.48 1.42 -5.01
N THR A 125 2.42 0.26 -5.66
CA THR A 125 1.80 0.12 -6.99
C THR A 125 1.19 -1.25 -7.21
N ASP A 126 0.17 -1.31 -8.06
CA ASP A 126 -0.47 -2.53 -8.54
C ASP A 126 -0.43 -2.67 -10.08
N GLY A 127 0.32 -1.79 -10.75
CA GLY A 127 0.34 -1.62 -12.20
C GLY A 127 1.75 -1.62 -12.80
N GLN A 128 1.81 -1.85 -14.12
CA GLN A 128 3.05 -1.65 -14.89
C GLN A 128 3.11 -0.22 -15.43
N PRO A 129 4.31 0.35 -15.62
CA PRO A 129 4.42 1.65 -16.28
C PRO A 129 3.92 1.57 -17.73
N ASP A 130 3.26 2.63 -18.20
CA ASP A 130 2.95 2.78 -19.64
C ASP A 130 4.18 3.24 -20.43
N GLU A 131 5.18 3.78 -19.74
CA GLU A 131 6.43 4.25 -20.33
C GLU A 131 7.44 3.12 -20.54
N ASN A 132 8.51 3.42 -21.28
CA ASN A 132 9.60 2.49 -21.49
C ASN A 132 10.28 2.15 -20.15
N LYS A 133 10.28 0.86 -19.79
CA LYS A 133 10.91 0.35 -18.57
C LYS A 133 12.40 0.68 -18.49
N GLN A 134 13.13 0.66 -19.60
CA GLN A 134 14.56 0.96 -19.61
C GLN A 134 14.83 2.41 -19.19
N ASP A 135 14.04 3.38 -19.68
CA ASP A 135 14.18 4.79 -19.30
C ASP A 135 13.97 5.01 -17.79
N ILE A 136 13.09 4.21 -17.18
CA ILE A 136 12.84 4.24 -15.73
C ILE A 136 14.04 3.66 -14.96
N LEU A 137 14.58 2.52 -15.42
CA LEU A 137 15.75 1.89 -14.80
C LEU A 137 16.99 2.79 -14.93
N ASP A 138 17.20 3.41 -16.10
CA ASP A 138 18.32 4.32 -16.35
C ASP A 138 18.23 5.55 -15.44
N LEU A 139 17.04 6.13 -15.26
CA LEU A 139 16.84 7.24 -14.32
C LEU A 139 17.15 6.81 -12.88
N ALA A 140 16.67 5.64 -12.44
CA ALA A 140 16.95 5.15 -11.09
C ALA A 140 18.45 4.91 -10.86
N ALA A 141 19.13 4.34 -11.86
CA ALA A 141 20.57 4.13 -11.84
C ALA A 141 21.36 5.44 -11.86
N GLU A 142 20.89 6.48 -12.56
CA GLU A 142 21.50 7.80 -12.54
C GLU A 142 21.41 8.44 -11.15
N LYS A 143 20.23 8.37 -10.51
CA LYS A 143 19.97 9.08 -9.25
C LYS A 143 20.56 8.38 -8.02
N GLN A 144 20.70 7.05 -8.03
CA GLN A 144 21.25 6.28 -6.90
C GLN A 144 20.54 6.57 -5.55
N ILE A 145 19.26 6.92 -5.60
CA ILE A 145 18.41 7.09 -4.41
C ILE A 145 17.57 5.84 -4.25
N PRO A 146 17.69 5.10 -3.13
CA PRO A 146 16.99 3.83 -2.96
C PRO A 146 15.47 3.95 -3.10
N ILE A 147 14.90 3.10 -3.94
CA ILE A 147 13.46 2.92 -4.14
C ILE A 147 13.05 1.59 -3.51
N GLN A 148 12.20 1.64 -2.50
CA GLN A 148 11.49 0.48 -1.95
C GLN A 148 10.21 0.30 -2.74
N CYS A 149 9.97 -0.87 -3.32
CA CYS A 149 8.75 -1.16 -4.06
C CYS A 149 7.87 -2.09 -3.23
N ILE A 150 6.61 -1.70 -2.98
CA ILE A 150 5.56 -2.56 -2.46
C ILE A 150 4.59 -2.84 -3.61
N MET A 151 4.61 -4.07 -4.11
CA MET A 151 3.66 -4.53 -5.11
C MET A 151 2.40 -5.01 -4.41
N LEU A 152 1.25 -4.40 -4.73
CA LEU A 152 -0.05 -4.84 -4.23
C LEU A 152 -0.56 -6.06 -5.03
N PRO A 153 -1.50 -6.86 -4.48
CA PRO A 153 -2.07 -7.99 -5.20
C PRO A 153 -2.61 -7.60 -6.58
N SER A 154 -1.96 -8.11 -7.64
CA SER A 154 -2.29 -7.82 -9.04
C SER A 154 -1.81 -8.97 -9.93
N SER A 155 -2.56 -9.29 -10.99
CA SER A 155 -2.17 -10.30 -11.99
C SER A 155 -1.24 -9.76 -13.07
N ASP A 156 -1.20 -8.43 -13.21
CA ASP A 156 -0.73 -7.80 -14.44
C ASP A 156 0.61 -7.08 -14.24
N VAL A 157 1.20 -7.11 -13.04
CA VAL A 157 2.46 -6.44 -12.73
C VAL A 157 3.66 -7.31 -13.09
N ASP A 158 4.62 -6.72 -13.79
CA ASP A 158 5.92 -7.32 -14.02
C ASP A 158 6.76 -7.20 -12.74
N ARG A 159 6.65 -8.24 -11.91
CA ARG A 159 7.43 -8.36 -10.68
C ARG A 159 8.92 -8.17 -10.91
N LYS A 160 9.47 -8.75 -11.97
CA LYS A 160 10.91 -8.66 -12.26
C LYS A 160 11.34 -7.23 -12.50
N PHE A 161 10.53 -6.45 -13.22
CA PHE A 161 10.81 -5.03 -13.43
C PHE A 161 10.89 -4.24 -12.11
N LEU A 162 9.97 -4.48 -11.15
CA LEU A 162 10.01 -3.80 -9.86
C LEU A 162 11.22 -4.21 -9.00
N GLU A 163 11.61 -5.48 -9.04
CA GLU A 163 12.85 -5.96 -8.42
C GLU A 163 14.09 -5.30 -9.06
N ASP A 164 14.16 -5.25 -10.39
CA ASP A 164 15.25 -4.61 -11.12
C ASP A 164 15.32 -3.10 -10.83
N LEU A 165 14.18 -2.43 -10.65
CA LEU A 165 14.10 -1.02 -10.26
C LEU A 165 14.68 -0.78 -8.86
N CYS A 166 14.31 -1.60 -7.88
CA CYS A 166 14.90 -1.55 -6.55
C CYS A 166 16.42 -1.71 -6.60
N ASN A 167 16.92 -2.67 -7.39
CA ASN A 167 18.35 -2.92 -7.54
C ASN A 167 19.08 -1.74 -8.19
N ALA A 168 18.55 -1.21 -9.30
CA ALA A 168 19.13 -0.08 -10.03
C ALA A 168 19.22 1.19 -9.17
N SER A 169 18.25 1.41 -8.29
CA SER A 169 18.12 2.63 -7.48
C SER A 169 19.14 2.79 -6.33
N GLY A 170 20.10 1.87 -6.17
CA GLY A 170 21.06 1.88 -5.06
C GLY A 170 20.71 0.89 -3.93
N GLY A 171 20.07 -0.24 -4.28
CA GLY A 171 19.83 -1.35 -3.35
C GLY A 171 18.57 -1.23 -2.48
N GLY A 172 17.45 -0.85 -3.08
CA GLY A 172 16.14 -0.89 -2.43
C GLY A 172 15.62 -2.32 -2.20
N ILE A 173 14.51 -2.42 -1.47
CA ILE A 173 13.81 -3.68 -1.15
C ILE A 173 12.54 -3.75 -1.98
N PHE A 174 12.38 -4.89 -2.66
CA PHE A 174 11.13 -5.28 -3.28
C PHE A 174 10.30 -6.12 -2.32
N THR A 175 9.02 -5.78 -2.15
CA THR A 175 8.06 -6.53 -1.33
C THR A 175 6.84 -6.89 -2.16
N ASP A 176 6.60 -8.19 -2.30
CA ASP A 176 5.39 -8.77 -2.89
C ASP A 176 4.33 -8.92 -1.80
N LEU A 177 3.34 -8.03 -1.79
CA LEU A 177 2.30 -8.01 -0.77
C LEU A 177 1.15 -8.94 -1.16
N THR A 178 1.07 -10.11 -0.53
CA THR A 178 0.02 -11.09 -0.83
C THR A 178 -1.32 -10.81 -0.13
N ASP A 179 -1.30 -10.09 0.99
CA ASP A 179 -2.49 -9.67 1.74
C ASP A 179 -2.45 -8.15 1.94
N ILE A 180 -3.40 -7.46 1.30
CA ILE A 180 -3.51 -6.00 1.32
C ILE A 180 -3.67 -5.43 2.74
N LYS A 181 -4.20 -6.23 3.69
CA LYS A 181 -4.37 -5.81 5.09
C LYS A 181 -3.04 -5.61 5.82
N LEU A 182 -1.95 -6.15 5.29
CA LEU A 182 -0.62 -6.02 5.85
C LEU A 182 0.10 -4.74 5.38
N LEU A 183 -0.45 -3.99 4.42
CA LEU A 183 0.22 -2.83 3.82
C LEU A 183 0.77 -1.84 4.85
N GLY A 184 -0.04 -1.45 5.84
CA GLY A 184 0.42 -0.52 6.89
C GLY A 184 1.59 -1.07 7.72
N GLN A 185 1.57 -2.37 8.04
CA GLN A 185 2.66 -3.03 8.77
C GLN A 185 3.93 -3.12 7.92
N THR A 186 3.78 -3.42 6.62
CA THR A 186 4.89 -3.46 5.67
C THR A 186 5.56 -2.10 5.54
N ILE A 187 4.79 -1.02 5.40
CA ILE A 187 5.34 0.35 5.34
C ILE A 187 6.09 0.69 6.62
N ALA A 188 5.50 0.42 7.80
CA ALA A 188 6.15 0.67 9.08
C ALA A 188 7.50 -0.06 9.19
N GLY A 189 7.53 -1.35 8.84
CA GLY A 189 8.77 -2.15 8.87
C GLY A 189 9.87 -1.63 7.93
N LEU A 190 9.51 -1.12 6.75
CA LEU A 190 10.48 -0.53 5.81
C LEU A 190 11.10 0.77 6.34
N ILE A 191 10.34 1.56 7.09
CA ILE A 191 10.84 2.79 7.71
C ILE A 191 11.75 2.46 8.91
N GLU A 192 11.33 1.54 9.77
CA GLU A 192 12.10 1.13 10.96
C GLU A 192 13.46 0.50 10.60
N TYR A 193 13.48 -0.40 9.60
CA TYR A 193 14.72 -1.07 9.15
C TYR A 193 15.83 -0.09 8.75
N LYS A 194 15.48 1.09 8.22
CA LYS A 194 16.47 2.11 7.86
C LYS A 194 17.06 2.82 9.07
N GLU A 195 16.26 3.07 10.09
CA GLU A 195 16.73 3.78 11.28
C GLU A 195 17.74 2.91 12.06
N GLU A 196 17.54 1.60 12.12
CA GLU A 196 18.49 0.65 12.71
C GLU A 196 19.84 0.64 11.96
N LYS A 197 19.81 0.59 10.61
CA LYS A 197 21.04 0.62 9.80
C LYS A 197 21.83 1.92 9.97
N LYS A 198 21.16 3.07 10.08
CA LYS A 198 21.85 4.36 10.33
C LYS A 198 22.53 4.38 11.70
N GLN A 199 21.87 3.85 12.74
CA GLN A 199 22.45 3.77 14.08
C GLN A 199 23.67 2.84 14.13
N ALA A 200 23.62 1.70 13.42
CA ALA A 200 24.72 0.75 13.38
C ALA A 200 26.00 1.28 12.70
N ILE A 201 25.90 2.29 11.82
CA ILE A 201 27.06 2.88 11.12
C ILE A 201 27.71 4.01 11.94
N GLN A 202 27.04 4.52 12.97
CA GLN A 202 27.52 5.62 13.81
C GLN A 202 28.24 5.17 15.10
N LEU A 203 28.42 3.85 15.29
CA LEU A 203 29.17 3.23 16.38
C LEU A 203 30.52 2.72 15.89
#